data_AF-A0A847J6A5-F1
#
_entry.id   AF-A0A847J6A5-F1
#
_cell.length_a   1.000
_cell.length_b   1.000
_cell.length_c   1.000
_cell.angle_alpha   90.00
_cell.angle_beta   90.00
_cell.angle_gamma   90.00
#
_symmetry.space_group_name_H-M   'P 1'
#
loop_
_entity.id
_entity.type
_entity.pdbx_description
1 polymer ?
#
loop_
_entity_poly.entity_id
_entity_poly.type
_entity_poly.pdbx_seq_one_letter_code
_entity_poly.pdbx_strand_id
1 'polypeptide(L)' 'MNDTIKKQILEIRDSGLTNMFDTVMVKRLAHERHYFELVIFIEEHKREYVHFMMT' A
#
# COMPACT_ATOMS: atom_id res chain seq x y z
N MET A 1 -1.54 6.70 9.70
CA MET A 1 -0.58 6.49 8.57
C MET A 1 0.68 7.37 8.68
N ASN A 2 1.87 6.79 8.51
CA ASN A 2 3.18 7.47 8.55
C ASN A 2 3.60 8.00 7.14
N ASP A 3 4.48 9.00 7.06
CA ASP A 3 4.88 9.59 5.77
C ASP A 3 5.70 8.62 4.88
N THR A 4 6.42 7.68 5.49
CA THR A 4 7.10 6.59 4.78
C THR A 4 6.10 5.67 4.08
N ILE A 5 5.04 5.27 4.78
CA ILE A 5 3.97 4.40 4.23
C ILE A 5 3.27 5.10 3.08
N LYS A 6 2.98 6.41 3.21
CA LYS A 6 2.44 7.21 2.10
C LYS A 6 3.33 7.15 0.86
N LYS A 7 4.64 7.38 1.01
CA LYS A 7 5.57 7.33 -0.11
C LYS A 7 5.60 5.95 -0.77
N GLN A 8 5.63 4.88 0.01
CA GLN A 8 5.59 3.50 -0.50
C GLN A 8 4.31 3.22 -1.29
N ILE A 9 3.16 3.67 -0.78
CA ILE A 9 1.87 3.56 -1.47
C ILE A 9 1.88 4.33 -2.79
N LEU A 10 2.39 5.56 -2.78
CA LEU A 10 2.50 6.40 -3.97
C LEU A 10 3.40 5.74 -5.02
N GLU A 11 4.54 5.16 -4.63
CA GLU A 11 5.41 4.44 -5.56
C GLU A 11 4.74 3.22 -6.20
N ILE A 12 3.97 2.45 -5.44
CA ILE A 12 3.20 1.32 -6.01
C ILE A 12 2.13 1.83 -6.95
N ARG A 13 1.44 2.92 -6.60
CA ARG A 13 0.43 3.55 -7.45
C ARG A 13 1.04 4.05 -8.76
N ASP A 14 2.18 4.75 -8.66
CA ASP A 14 2.88 5.33 -9.81
C ASP A 14 3.49 4.23 -10.71
N SER A 15 3.74 3.03 -10.17
CA SER A 15 4.12 1.88 -10.98
C SER A 15 3.04 1.41 -11.96
N GLY A 16 1.76 1.68 -11.66
CA GLY A 16 0.63 1.29 -12.50
C GLY A 16 0.44 -0.23 -12.67
N LEU A 17 1.15 -1.06 -11.89
CA LEU A 17 1.15 -2.52 -12.04
C LEU A 17 -0.10 -3.22 -11.48
N THR A 18 -0.82 -2.55 -10.58
CA THR A 18 -2.00 -3.12 -9.92
C THR A 18 -3.05 -2.07 -9.61
N ASN A 19 -4.29 -2.51 -9.45
CA ASN A 19 -5.32 -1.72 -8.79
C ASN A 19 -4.96 -1.57 -7.30
N MET A 20 -4.99 -0.34 -6.77
CA MET A 20 -4.67 -0.08 -5.38
C MET A 20 -5.71 -0.65 -4.39
N PHE A 21 -6.91 -1.00 -4.85
CA PHE A 21 -7.91 -1.72 -4.05
C PHE A 21 -7.64 -3.23 -3.99
N ASP A 22 -6.81 -3.76 -4.90
CA ASP A 22 -6.34 -5.14 -4.82
C ASP A 22 -5.21 -5.23 -3.79
N THR A 23 -5.61 -5.33 -2.52
CA THR A 23 -4.68 -5.41 -1.40
C THR A 23 -3.78 -6.64 -1.46
N VAL A 24 -4.18 -7.72 -2.14
CA VAL A 24 -3.35 -8.93 -2.27
C VAL A 24 -2.16 -8.64 -3.17
N MET A 25 -2.43 -8.06 -4.34
CA MET A 25 -1.37 -7.69 -5.28
C MET A 25 -0.51 -6.54 -4.76
N VAL A 26 -1.10 -5.54 -4.08
CA VAL A 26 -0.35 -4.45 -3.44
C VAL A 26 0.60 -5.00 -2.37
N LYS A 27 0.16 -5.92 -1.51
CA LYS A 27 1.03 -6.55 -0.51
C LYS A 27 2.16 -7.34 -1.16
N ARG A 28 1.90 -8.03 -2.27
CA ARG A 28 2.93 -8.76 -3.01
C ARG A 28 3.99 -7.81 -3.59
N LEU A 29 3.57 -6.74 -4.25
CA LEU A 29 4.48 -5.72 -4.79
C LEU A 29 5.27 -5.00 -3.67
N ALA A 30 4.61 -4.71 -2.56
CA ALA A 30 5.24 -4.16 -1.37
C ALA A 30 6.32 -5.14 -0.84
N HIS A 31 6.01 -6.42 -0.76
CA HIS A 31 6.96 -7.45 -0.32
C HIS A 31 8.15 -7.59 -1.29
N GLU A 32 7.91 -7.58 -2.60
CA GLU A 32 8.96 -7.60 -3.65
C GLU A 32 9.89 -6.37 -3.58
N ARG A 33 9.38 -5.22 -3.10
CA ARG A 33 10.15 -3.98 -2.88
C ARG A 33 10.69 -3.80 -1.45
N HIS A 34 10.56 -4.83 -0.60
CA HIS A 34 10.96 -4.80 0.82
C HIS A 34 10.20 -3.78 1.70
N TYR A 35 8.99 -3.39 1.30
CA TYR A 35 8.08 -2.52 2.06
C TYR A 35 7.26 -3.33 3.08
N PHE A 36 7.94 -4.01 4.00
CA PHE A 36 7.30 -4.86 5.00
C PHE A 36 6.35 -4.09 5.94
N GLU A 37 6.70 -2.84 6.27
CA GLU A 37 5.84 -1.96 7.07
C GLU A 37 4.50 -1.67 6.37
N LEU A 38 4.51 -1.47 5.04
CA LEU A 38 3.29 -1.29 4.25
C LEU A 38 2.44 -2.56 4.26
N VAL A 39 3.05 -3.74 4.16
CA VAL A 39 2.33 -5.01 4.21
C VAL A 39 1.59 -5.16 5.55
N ILE A 40 2.28 -4.91 6.66
CA ILE A 40 1.69 -4.96 8.01
C ILE A 40 0.59 -3.90 8.16
N PHE A 41 0.84 -2.68 7.67
CA PHE A 41 -0.13 -1.59 7.72
C PHE A 41 -1.43 -1.92 6.98
N ILE A 42 -1.34 -2.56 5.80
CA ILE A 42 -2.54 -2.95 5.04
C ILE A 42 -3.37 -4.01 5.79
N GLU A 43 -2.71 -4.91 6.54
CA GLU A 43 -3.37 -5.92 7.36
C GLU A 43 -4.04 -5.31 8.61
N GLU A 44 -3.29 -4.53 9.40
CA GLU A 44 -3.78 -3.98 10.67
C GLU A 44 -4.72 -2.79 10.48
N HIS A 45 -4.48 -1.99 9.44
CA HIS A 45 -5.16 -0.71 9.20
C HIS A 45 -5.84 -0.63 7.83
N LYS A 46 -6.49 -1.72 7.40
CA LYS A 46 -7.21 -1.79 6.10
C LYS A 46 -8.19 -0.64 5.86
N ARG A 47 -8.90 -0.19 6.90
CA ARG A 47 -9.84 0.94 6.80
C ARG A 47 -9.14 2.26 6.50
N GLU A 48 -8.02 2.54 7.16
CA GLU A 48 -7.22 3.75 6.90
C GLU A 48 -6.64 3.75 5.49
N TYR A 49 -6.16 2.59 5.03
CA TYR A 49 -5.64 2.44 3.67
C TYR A 49 -6.71 2.72 2.61
N VAL A 50 -7.90 2.13 2.75
CA VAL A 50 -9.02 2.38 1.83
C VAL A 50 -9.48 3.84 1.88
N HIS A 51 -9.57 4.42 3.08
CA HIS A 51 -9.93 5.84 3.22
C HIS A 51 -8.92 6.76 2.53
N PHE A 52 -7.62 6.46 2.64
CA PHE A 52 -6.57 7.21 1.96
C PHE A 52 -6.65 7.10 0.43
N MET A 53 -7.10 5.96 -0.11
CA MET A 53 -7.30 5.80 -1.56
C MET A 53 -8.49 6.58 -2.10
N MET A 54 -9.47 6.90 -1.25
CA MET A 54 -10.68 7.63 -1.62
C MET A 54 -10.59 9.14 -1.37
N THR A 55 -9.51 9.61 -0.74
CA THR A 55 -9.24 11.02 -0.44
C THR A 55 -8.28 11.59 -1.46
#